data_AF-A0A2D7ATF9-F1
#
_entry.id   AF-A0A2D7ATF9-F1
#
_cell.length_a   1.000
_cell.length_b   1.000
_cell.length_c   1.000
_cell.angle_alpha   90.00
_cell.angle_beta   90.00
_cell.angle_gamma   90.00
#
_symmetry.space_group_name_H-M   'P 1'
#
loop_
_entity.id
_entity.type
_entity.pdbx_description
1 polymer ?
#
loop_
_entity_poly.entity_id
_entity_poly.type
_entity_poly.pdbx_seq_one_letter_code
_entity_poly.pdbx_strand_id
1 'polypeptide(L)'
;MVEIECPHCDEDIELDDGVYGSFDCPLCGEEFEWDSPSIWTADNFVKWGYRSGLAVFLFGIVSAILLWTTEGIRNCKPASGYLYKIPEPLECGGGLVVFILGGFFAVCILILPAIVHLLRKINAKIKQLTSQGQ
;
A
#
# COMPACT_ATOMS: atom_id res chain seq x y z
N MET A 1 9.73 19.04 23.36
CA MET A 1 9.70 17.96 24.34
C MET A 1 8.68 16.93 23.86
N VAL A 2 9.15 15.71 23.61
CA VAL A 2 8.37 14.55 23.19
C VAL A 2 8.42 13.52 24.30
N GLU A 3 7.26 13.05 24.75
CA GLU A 3 7.15 11.91 25.66
C GLU A 3 7.32 10.63 24.84
N ILE A 4 8.31 9.82 25.20
CA ILE A 4 8.63 8.56 24.53
C ILE A 4 8.66 7.44 25.58
N GLU A 5 8.19 6.26 25.22
CA GLU A 5 8.18 5.12 26.12
C GLU A 5 9.53 4.39 26.04
N CYS A 6 10.20 4.19 27.18
CA CYS A 6 11.48 3.50 27.20
C CYS A 6 11.28 1.99 26.93
N PRO A 7 11.98 1.38 25.94
CA PRO A 7 11.80 -0.02 25.58
C PRO A 7 12.33 -1.03 26.62
N HIS A 8 12.97 -0.55 27.68
CA HIS A 8 13.56 -1.37 28.74
C HIS A 8 12.72 -1.40 30.03
N CYS A 9 12.05 -0.30 30.35
CA CYS A 9 11.27 -0.17 31.58
C CYS A 9 9.79 0.19 31.36
N ASP A 10 9.35 0.36 30.11
CA ASP A 10 7.97 0.72 29.73
C ASP A 10 7.46 1.97 30.47
N GLU A 11 8.38 2.87 30.87
CA GLU A 11 8.06 4.14 31.50
C GLU A 11 8.30 5.30 30.53
N ASP A 12 7.43 6.31 30.61
CA ASP A 12 7.48 7.50 29.75
C ASP A 12 8.62 8.44 30.18
N ILE A 13 9.44 8.85 29.21
CA ILE A 13 10.55 9.77 29.38
C ILE A 13 10.40 10.96 28.42
N GLU A 14 10.73 12.15 28.92
CA GLU A 14 10.70 13.37 28.12
C GLU A 14 12.06 13.58 27.43
N LEU A 15 12.09 13.48 26.10
CA LEU A 15 13.24 13.86 25.30
C LEU A 15 12.98 15.18 24.56
N ASP A 16 14.05 15.88 24.18
CA ASP A 16 13.91 17.12 23.43
C ASP A 16 13.44 16.86 21.98
N ASP A 17 12.77 17.82 21.36
CA ASP A 17 12.24 17.59 20.01
C ASP A 17 13.37 17.57 18.97
N GLY A 18 13.44 16.51 18.17
CA GLY A 18 14.35 16.42 17.03
C GLY A 18 15.78 15.99 17.35
N VAL A 19 16.03 15.45 18.55
CA VAL A 19 17.28 14.75 18.87
C VAL A 19 17.15 13.26 18.55
N TYR A 20 18.20 12.71 17.94
CA TYR A 20 18.28 11.33 17.46
C TYR A 20 19.66 10.75 17.82
N GLY A 21 19.73 9.46 18.11
CA GLY A 21 20.96 8.79 18.53
C GLY A 21 20.74 7.89 19.75
N SER A 22 21.82 7.50 20.43
CA SER A 22 21.73 6.76 21.68
C SER A 22 21.54 7.70 22.88
N PHE A 23 20.59 7.35 23.74
CA PHE A 23 20.26 8.08 24.96
C PHE A 23 20.24 7.11 26.13
N ASP A 24 20.70 7.58 27.28
CA ASP A 24 20.58 6.86 28.53
C ASP A 24 19.20 7.15 29.14
N CYS A 25 18.46 6.10 29.48
CA CYS A 25 17.19 6.26 30.18
C CYS A 25 17.43 6.78 31.61
N PRO A 26 16.83 7.90 32.03
CA PRO A 26 17.00 8.44 33.39
C PRO A 26 16.38 7.56 34.50
N LEU A 27 15.51 6.61 34.13
CA LEU A 27 14.78 5.75 35.07
C LEU A 27 15.52 4.43 35.33
N CYS A 28 15.96 3.74 34.26
CA CYS A 28 16.66 2.46 34.38
C CYS A 28 18.18 2.53 34.15
N GLY A 29 18.69 3.63 33.60
CA GLY A 29 20.12 3.82 33.31
C GLY A 29 20.66 2.98 32.15
N GLU A 30 19.77 2.31 31.39
CA GLU A 30 20.14 1.55 30.20
C GLU A 30 20.16 2.46 28.96
N GLU A 31 21.17 2.26 28.11
CA GLU A 31 21.33 2.97 26.83
C GLU A 31 20.35 2.39 25.80
N PHE A 32 19.56 3.25 25.17
CA PHE A 32 18.64 2.90 24.11
C PHE A 32 18.83 3.80 22.89
N GLU A 33 18.55 3.28 21.70
CA GLU A 33 18.68 4.03 20.45
C GLU A 33 17.32 4.66 20.10
N TRP A 34 17.28 5.99 20.05
CA TRP A 34 16.12 6.76 19.60
C TRP A 34 16.36 7.28 18.18
N ASP A 35 15.77 6.57 17.22
CA ASP A 35 15.67 7.05 15.85
C ASP A 35 14.55 8.08 15.75
N SER A 36 14.71 9.05 14.84
CA SER A 36 13.65 10.03 14.57
C SER A 36 12.31 9.34 14.39
N PRO A 37 11.22 9.85 14.98
CA PRO A 37 9.90 9.43 14.61
C PRO A 37 9.60 9.97 13.21
N SER A 38 10.30 9.50 12.18
CA SER A 38 9.91 9.66 10.78
C SER A 38 8.65 8.82 10.44
N ILE A 39 7.91 8.44 11.48
CA ILE A 39 6.91 7.37 11.52
C ILE A 39 5.51 7.92 11.79
N TRP A 40 5.37 9.12 12.37
CA TRP A 40 4.05 9.74 12.59
C TRP A 40 3.18 9.80 11.31
N THR A 41 3.82 9.74 10.13
CA THR A 41 3.20 9.73 8.81
C THR A 41 3.15 8.38 8.08
N ALA A 42 3.76 7.28 8.53
CA ALA A 42 3.81 6.05 7.72
C ALA A 42 2.66 5.08 8.03
N ASP A 43 2.42 4.80 9.30
CA ASP A 43 1.48 3.76 9.74
C ASP A 43 0.04 4.25 9.58
N ASN A 44 -0.18 5.53 9.93
CA ASN A 44 -1.42 6.25 9.67
C ASN A 44 -1.69 6.39 8.16
N PHE A 45 -0.65 6.60 7.34
CA PHE A 45 -0.77 6.64 5.88
C PHE A 45 -1.07 5.27 5.26
N VAL A 46 -0.51 4.18 5.79
CA VAL A 46 -0.86 2.83 5.35
C VAL A 46 -2.30 2.49 5.72
N LYS A 47 -2.73 2.82 6.95
CA LYS A 47 -4.11 2.60 7.42
C LYS A 47 -5.13 3.41 6.63
N TRP A 48 -4.82 4.68 6.35
CA TRP A 48 -5.64 5.57 5.52
C TRP A 48 -5.60 5.17 4.05
N GLY A 49 -4.44 4.75 3.55
CA GLY A 49 -4.22 4.24 2.19
C GLY A 49 -4.98 2.95 1.91
N TYR A 50 -5.04 2.03 2.88
CA TYR A 50 -5.83 0.81 2.76
C TYR A 50 -7.34 1.11 2.73
N ARG A 51 -7.83 2.02 3.59
CA ARG A 51 -9.24 2.44 3.59
C ARG A 51 -9.65 3.14 2.30
N SER A 52 -8.82 4.06 1.81
CA SER A 52 -9.10 4.81 0.57
C SER A 52 -8.94 3.92 -0.67
N GLY A 53 -7.90 3.10 -0.72
CA GLY A 53 -7.64 2.23 -1.85
C GLY A 53 -8.68 1.14 -2.04
N LEU A 54 -9.26 0.58 -0.96
CA LEU A 54 -10.37 -0.38 -1.07
C LEU A 54 -11.59 0.26 -1.74
N ALA A 55 -11.93 1.49 -1.35
CA ALA A 55 -13.05 2.23 -1.94
C ALA A 55 -12.81 2.53 -3.42
N VAL A 56 -11.60 2.96 -3.79
CA VAL A 56 -11.20 3.20 -5.19
C VAL A 56 -11.23 1.91 -6.01
N PHE A 57 -10.81 0.79 -5.42
CA PHE A 57 -10.85 -0.52 -6.09
C PHE A 57 -12.27 -0.99 -6.36
N LEU A 58 -13.16 -0.90 -5.37
CA LEU A 58 -14.57 -1.23 -5.53
C LEU A 58 -15.24 -0.31 -6.56
N PHE A 59 -14.95 0.99 -6.53
CA PHE A 59 -15.45 1.94 -7.52
C PHE A 59 -14.94 1.62 -8.93
N GLY A 60 -13.68 1.21 -9.06
CA GLY A 60 -13.09 0.73 -10.32
C GLY A 60 -13.78 -0.52 -10.86
N ILE A 61 -14.09 -1.49 -9.99
CA ILE A 61 -14.85 -2.69 -10.38
C ILE A 61 -16.27 -2.33 -10.82
N VAL A 62 -16.97 -1.44 -10.10
CA VAL A 62 -18.32 -1.02 -10.50
C VAL A 62 -18.29 -0.27 -11.83
N SER A 63 -17.35 0.66 -12.01
CA SER A 63 -17.12 1.37 -13.27
C SER A 63 -16.84 0.38 -14.41
N ALA A 64 -16.10 -0.69 -14.11
CA ALA A 64 -15.78 -1.73 -15.08
C ALA A 64 -17.00 -2.51 -15.55
N ILE A 65 -17.81 -2.96 -14.59
CA ILE A 65 -19.05 -3.65 -14.87
C ILE A 65 -19.98 -2.75 -15.67
N LEU A 66 -20.09 -1.46 -15.31
CA LEU A 66 -20.92 -0.50 -16.03
C LEU A 66 -20.47 -0.34 -17.48
N LEU A 67 -19.19 -0.07 -17.72
CA LEU A 67 -18.63 0.04 -19.08
C LEU A 67 -18.84 -1.24 -19.89
N TRP A 68 -18.63 -2.41 -19.29
CA TRP A 68 -18.89 -3.69 -19.94
C TRP A 68 -20.37 -3.84 -20.32
N THR A 69 -21.30 -3.47 -19.44
CA THR A 69 -22.74 -3.53 -19.74
C THR A 69 -23.19 -2.49 -20.77
N THR A 70 -22.57 -1.31 -20.81
CA THR A 70 -22.96 -0.24 -21.75
C THR A 70 -22.35 -0.40 -23.13
N GLU A 71 -21.12 -0.89 -23.23
CA GLU A 71 -20.37 -1.02 -24.48
C GLU A 71 -20.46 -2.43 -25.07
N GLY A 72 -20.49 -3.46 -24.22
CA GLY A 72 -20.59 -4.87 -24.66
C GLY A 72 -21.91 -5.22 -25.35
N ILE A 73 -22.99 -4.49 -25.09
CA ILE A 73 -24.30 -4.72 -25.73
C ILE A 73 -24.45 -3.88 -27.01
N ARG A 74 -23.86 -2.68 -27.08
CA ARG A 74 -24.04 -1.77 -28.23
C ARG A 74 -23.17 -2.11 -29.43
N ASN A 75 -22.01 -2.73 -29.24
CA ASN A 75 -21.11 -3.10 -30.33
C ASN A 75 -21.47 -4.44 -31.01
N CYS A 76 -22.46 -5.18 -30.47
CA CYS A 76 -22.94 -6.42 -31.07
C CYS A 76 -24.10 -6.21 -32.08
N LYS A 77 -24.51 -4.98 -32.36
CA LYS A 77 -25.46 -4.72 -33.43
C LYS A 77 -24.67 -4.35 -34.69
N PRO A 78 -24.51 -5.28 -35.67
CA PRO A 78 -23.96 -4.88 -36.95
C PRO A 78 -24.84 -3.79 -37.53
N ALA A 79 -24.22 -2.75 -38.11
CA ALA A 79 -24.94 -1.83 -38.98
C ALA A 79 -25.58 -2.69 -40.09
N SER A 80 -26.90 -2.82 -40.05
CA SER A 80 -27.65 -3.58 -41.04
C SER A 80 -27.47 -2.90 -42.39
N GLY A 81 -26.56 -3.40 -43.23
CA GLY A 81 -26.30 -2.75 -44.51
C GLY A 81 -25.29 -3.33 -45.47
N TYR A 82 -24.22 -4.03 -45.06
CA TYR A 82 -23.22 -4.52 -46.04
C TYR A 82 -22.62 -5.89 -45.69
N LEU A 83 -22.67 -6.79 -46.68
CA LEU A 83 -21.97 -8.07 -46.75
C LEU A 83 -20.48 -7.84 -46.98
N TYR A 84 -19.65 -8.01 -45.96
CA TYR A 84 -18.24 -8.36 -46.16
C TYR A 84 -17.80 -9.34 -45.06
N LYS A 85 -17.20 -10.46 -45.50
CA LYS A 85 -16.57 -11.47 -44.66
C LYS A 85 -15.41 -10.83 -43.88
N ILE A 86 -15.47 -10.87 -42.55
CA ILE A 86 -14.26 -10.78 -41.74
C ILE A 86 -14.18 -12.07 -40.92
N PRO A 87 -13.13 -12.90 -41.09
CA PRO A 87 -12.89 -14.05 -40.25
C PRO A 87 -12.01 -13.62 -39.08
N GLU A 88 -12.55 -12.95 -38.06
CA GLU A 88 -11.81 -12.71 -36.81
C GLU A 88 -12.78 -12.29 -35.69
N PRO A 89 -13.05 -13.15 -34.69
CA PRO A 89 -13.97 -12.83 -33.59
C PRO A 89 -13.31 -11.99 -32.48
N LEU A 90 -12.28 -11.19 -32.79
CA LEU A 90 -11.33 -10.71 -31.79
C LEU A 90 -11.32 -9.20 -31.51
N GLU A 91 -12.34 -8.44 -31.92
CA GLU A 91 -12.43 -6.99 -31.60
C GLU A 91 -13.67 -6.59 -30.77
N CYS A 92 -14.17 -7.50 -29.94
CA CYS A 92 -15.09 -7.19 -28.84
C CYS A 92 -14.41 -7.24 -27.44
N GLY A 93 -13.08 -7.11 -27.38
CA GLY A 93 -12.26 -7.37 -26.17
C GLY A 93 -11.49 -6.18 -25.57
N GLY A 94 -11.56 -4.98 -26.15
CA GLY A 94 -10.75 -3.83 -25.70
C GLY A 94 -10.99 -3.41 -24.25
N GLY A 95 -12.25 -3.48 -23.78
CA GLY A 95 -12.58 -3.21 -22.38
C GLY A 95 -11.90 -4.18 -21.42
N LEU A 96 -11.78 -5.46 -21.78
CA LEU A 96 -11.18 -6.49 -20.92
C LEU A 96 -9.69 -6.23 -20.67
N VAL A 97 -8.95 -5.75 -21.67
CA VAL A 97 -7.53 -5.39 -21.54
C VAL A 97 -7.35 -4.18 -20.62
N VAL A 98 -8.21 -3.15 -20.78
CA VAL A 98 -8.20 -1.97 -19.90
C VAL A 98 -8.55 -2.35 -18.46
N PHE A 99 -9.45 -3.31 -18.24
CA PHE A 99 -9.76 -3.82 -16.91
C PHE A 99 -8.65 -4.64 -16.28
N ILE A 100 -7.97 -5.50 -17.05
CA ILE A 100 -6.84 -6.26 -16.51
C ILE A 100 -5.70 -5.32 -16.14
N LEU A 101 -5.35 -4.36 -17.01
CA LEU A 101 -4.26 -3.42 -16.74
C LEU A 101 -4.62 -2.47 -15.59
N GLY A 102 -5.79 -1.82 -15.65
CA GLY A 102 -6.25 -0.91 -14.59
C GLY A 102 -6.46 -1.60 -13.24
N GLY A 103 -7.02 -2.81 -13.25
CA GLY A 103 -7.18 -3.63 -12.06
C GLY A 103 -5.85 -4.07 -11.46
N PHE A 104 -4.89 -4.49 -12.29
CA PHE A 104 -3.55 -4.83 -11.84
C PHE A 104 -2.84 -3.64 -11.20
N PHE A 105 -2.90 -2.45 -11.82
CA PHE A 105 -2.32 -1.24 -11.23
C PHE A 105 -2.96 -0.86 -9.89
N ALA A 106 -4.29 -0.97 -9.76
CA ALA A 106 -4.99 -0.69 -8.50
C ALA A 106 -4.60 -1.70 -7.39
N VAL A 107 -4.48 -2.98 -7.75
CA VAL A 107 -4.01 -4.03 -6.83
C VAL A 107 -2.56 -3.77 -6.41
N CYS A 108 -1.68 -3.40 -7.33
CA CYS A 108 -0.30 -3.03 -7.01
C CYS A 108 -0.26 -1.85 -6.03
N ILE A 109 -1.03 -0.78 -6.25
CA ILE A 109 -1.06 0.38 -5.36
C ILE A 109 -1.51 0.00 -3.94
N LEU A 110 -2.42 -0.96 -3.81
CA LEU A 110 -2.90 -1.46 -2.51
C LEU A 110 -1.92 -2.38 -1.80
N ILE A 111 -1.22 -3.25 -2.55
CA ILE A 111 -0.36 -4.29 -1.98
C ILE A 111 1.06 -3.75 -1.69
N LEU A 112 1.58 -2.84 -2.51
CA LEU A 112 2.92 -2.23 -2.33
C LEU A 112 3.17 -1.68 -0.92
N PRO A 113 2.28 -0.86 -0.31
CA PRO A 113 2.52 -0.34 1.03
C PRO A 113 2.56 -1.43 2.11
N ALA A 114 1.74 -2.48 1.98
CA ALA A 114 1.76 -3.63 2.90
C ALA A 114 3.06 -4.44 2.77
N ILE A 115 3.56 -4.63 1.54
CA ILE A 115 4.85 -5.28 1.28
C ILE A 115 5.99 -4.47 1.90
N VAL A 116 6.03 -3.15 1.68
CA VAL A 116 7.07 -2.28 2.25
C VAL A 116 7.08 -2.35 3.77
N HIS A 117 5.90 -2.35 4.41
CA HIS A 117 5.78 -2.49 5.86
C HIS A 117 6.35 -3.84 6.36
N LEU A 118 6.00 -4.94 5.68
CA LEU A 118 6.55 -6.27 5.99
C LEU A 118 8.07 -6.33 5.84
N LEU A 119 8.60 -5.74 4.77
CA LEU A 119 10.04 -5.70 4.53
C LEU A 119 10.79 -4.94 5.63
N ARG A 120 10.25 -3.81 6.12
CA ARG A 120 10.84 -3.10 7.27
C ARG A 120 10.86 -3.95 8.53
N LYS A 121 9.77 -4.67 8.82
CA LYS A 121 9.68 -5.56 9.98
C LYS A 121 10.69 -6.69 9.91
N ILE A 122 10.91 -7.26 8.72
CA ILE A 122 11.94 -8.28 8.50
C ILE A 122 13.34 -7.68 8.69
N ASN A 123 13.60 -6.49 8.14
CA ASN A 123 14.91 -5.83 8.27
C ASN A 123 15.27 -5.51 9.73
N ALA A 124 14.29 -5.05 10.53
CA ALA A 124 14.47 -4.81 11.96
C ALA A 124 14.82 -6.11 12.72
N LYS A 125 14.15 -7.22 12.40
CA LYS A 125 14.47 -8.53 12.98
C LYS A 125 15.86 -9.03 12.58
N ILE A 126 16.27 -8.81 11.33
CA ILE A 126 17.61 -9.18 10.86
C ILE A 126 18.68 -8.41 11.64
N LYS A 127 18.50 -7.09 11.86
CA LYS A 127 19.42 -6.26 12.65
C LYS A 127 19.64 -6.83 14.07
N GLN A 128 18.58 -7.24 14.76
CA GLN A 128 18.68 -7.84 16.09
C GLN A 128 19.41 -9.18 16.11
N LEU A 129 19.24 -10.00 15.07
CA LEU A 129 19.96 -11.28 14.95
C LEU A 129 21.45 -11.07 14.65
N THR A 130 21.80 -10.03 13.88
CA THR A 130 23.20 -9.71 13.59
C THR A 130 23.95 -9.11 14.78
N SER A 131 23.28 -8.36 15.68
CA SER A 131 23.92 -7.81 16.88
C SER A 131 24.14 -8.84 17.99
N GLN A 132 23.39 -9.94 18.01
CA GLN A 132 23.56 -11.07 18.94
C GLN A 132 24.66 -12.05 18.51
N GLY A 133 25.17 -11.93 17.28
CA GLY A 133 26.18 -12.83 16.70
C GLY A 133 27.62 -12.29 16.74
N GLN A 134 27.84 -11.07 17.24
CA GLN A 134 29.15 -10.46 17.49
C GLN A 134 29.43 -10.37 18.98
#